data_AF-A0A6J6AQB2-F1
#
_entry.id   AF-A0A6J6AQB2-F1
#
_cell.length_a   1.000
_cell.length_b   1.000
_cell.length_c   1.000
_cell.angle_alpha   90.00
_cell.angle_beta   90.00
_cell.angle_gamma   90.00
#
_symmetry.space_group_name_H-M   'P 1'
#
loop_
_entity.id
_entity.type
_entity.pdbx_description
1 polymer ?
#
loop_
_entity_poly.entity_id
_entity_poly.type
_entity_poly.pdbx_seq_one_letter_code
_entity_poly.pdbx_strand_id
1 'polypeptide(L)'
;MLVPLYFAGQFVSNVLPTTIGGDVLRVSRLSKMNGEPETTFASVALERLTGWLVLPLITLFGLAINPGLRQLGRATLLALAVALVTLVALIIVLLAANHPRLGGRFASTEGWRRFVNSIHRSITELRRQPIAALSILTAGLVYQIALCLTALMVAAALGFSWLGLTALLAFYPAVLILQVLPIGIAGLGVRESAFVLFLVPLGVPAEKAVALGLVLYVINVVASLAGAPVFAMGGRRSSMAV
;
A
#
# COMPACT_ATOMS: atom_id res chain seq x y z
N MET A 1 -10.66 7.38 17.30
CA MET A 1 -11.01 8.29 16.18
C MET A 1 -10.31 7.97 14.85
N LEU A 2 -9.13 7.34 14.83
CA LEU A 2 -8.37 7.06 13.60
C LEU A 2 -8.81 5.79 12.84
N VAL A 3 -9.09 4.69 13.55
CA VAL A 3 -9.55 3.42 12.97
C VAL A 3 -10.79 3.59 12.08
N PRO A 4 -11.83 4.34 12.49
CA PRO A 4 -13.01 4.58 11.66
C PRO A 4 -12.70 5.30 10.33
N LEU A 5 -11.81 6.30 10.35
CA LEU A 5 -11.40 7.03 9.14
C LEU A 5 -10.54 6.18 8.20
N TYR A 6 -9.73 5.27 8.74
CA TYR A 6 -8.93 4.34 7.94
C TYR A 6 -9.84 3.42 7.11
N PHE A 7 -10.84 2.80 7.74
CA PHE A 7 -11.79 1.94 7.03
C PHE A 7 -12.65 2.72 6.01
N ALA A 8 -13.06 3.96 6.33
CA ALA A 8 -13.79 4.80 5.38
C ALA A 8 -12.93 5.20 4.16
N GLY A 9 -11.64 5.49 4.37
CA GLY A 9 -10.68 5.73 3.29
C GLY A 9 -10.49 4.50 2.42
N GLN A 10 -10.40 3.31 3.02
CA GLN A 10 -10.25 2.05 2.30
C GLN A 10 -11.48 1.69 1.48
N PHE A 11 -12.70 1.97 1.97
CA PHE A 11 -13.94 1.84 1.20
C PHE A 11 -13.94 2.75 -0.04
N VAL A 12 -13.57 4.03 0.13
CA VAL A 12 -13.53 4.98 -0.99
C VAL A 12 -12.42 4.64 -1.98
N SER A 13 -11.26 4.16 -1.53
CA SER A 13 -10.17 3.68 -2.41
C SER A 13 -10.53 2.39 -3.17
N ASN A 14 -11.46 1.58 -2.67
CA ASN A 14 -11.96 0.40 -3.38
C ASN A 14 -13.09 0.74 -4.39
N VAL A 15 -13.86 1.80 -4.14
CA VAL A 15 -14.99 2.23 -4.98
C VAL A 15 -14.56 3.25 -6.06
N LEU A 16 -13.57 4.10 -5.76
CA LEU A 16 -13.01 5.02 -6.75
C LEU A 16 -11.91 4.31 -7.56
N PRO A 17 -11.83 4.52 -8.88
CA PRO A 17 -10.87 3.86 -9.77
C PRO A 17 -9.40 4.23 -9.50
N THR A 18 -9.10 5.00 -8.46
CA THR A 18 -7.74 5.31 -8.00
C THR A 18 -7.65 5.23 -6.48
N THR A 19 -6.60 4.58 -5.97
CA THR A 19 -6.25 4.54 -4.53
C THR A 19 -6.14 5.96 -3.94
N ILE A 20 -5.75 6.92 -4.80
CA ILE A 20 -5.60 8.36 -4.53
C ILE A 20 -6.94 9.03 -4.15
N GLY A 21 -8.08 8.59 -4.69
CA GLY A 21 -9.39 9.21 -4.43
C GLY A 21 -9.85 9.10 -2.97
N GLY A 22 -9.58 7.98 -2.30
CA GLY A 22 -9.88 7.80 -0.88
C GLY A 22 -9.01 8.66 0.04
N ASP A 23 -7.74 8.83 -0.31
CA ASP A 23 -6.80 9.67 0.44
C ASP A 23 -7.14 11.15 0.32
N VAL A 24 -7.55 11.63 -0.86
CA VAL A 24 -8.02 13.02 -1.04
C VAL A 24 -9.24 13.30 -0.17
N LEU A 25 -10.16 12.34 -0.05
CA LEU A 25 -11.34 12.48 0.78
C LEU A 25 -11.01 12.46 2.28
N ARG A 26 -10.07 11.61 2.71
CA ARG A 26 -9.54 11.57 4.08
C ARG A 26 -8.86 12.89 4.43
N VAL A 27 -8.00 13.41 3.56
CA VAL A 27 -7.33 14.70 3.75
C VAL A 27 -8.35 15.84 3.81
N SER A 28 -9.29 15.92 2.86
CA SER A 28 -10.33 16.96 2.84
C SER A 28 -11.16 17.00 4.13
N ARG A 29 -11.56 15.83 4.66
CA ARG A 29 -12.34 15.75 5.91
C ARG A 29 -11.52 16.07 7.15
N LEU A 30 -10.33 15.48 7.32
CA LEU A 30 -9.46 15.76 8.47
C LEU A 30 -8.97 17.22 8.49
N SER A 31 -8.68 17.79 7.32
CA SER A 31 -8.29 19.21 7.19
C SER A 31 -9.39 20.14 7.70
N LYS A 32 -10.66 19.82 7.42
CA LYS A 32 -11.82 20.58 7.91
C LYS A 32 -12.04 20.42 9.42
N MET A 33 -11.61 19.31 10.02
CA MET A 33 -11.76 19.05 11.45
C MET A 33 -10.64 19.66 12.30
N ASN A 34 -9.40 19.61 11.80
CA ASN A 34 -8.22 20.02 12.57
C ASN A 34 -7.74 21.43 12.24
N GLY A 35 -8.26 22.06 11.18
CA GLY A 35 -7.81 23.38 10.71
C GLY A 35 -6.42 23.39 10.05
N GLU A 36 -5.70 22.27 10.07
CA GLU A 36 -4.34 22.12 9.55
C GLU A 36 -4.28 21.14 8.36
N PRO A 37 -4.52 21.60 7.12
CA PRO A 37 -4.50 20.73 5.95
C PRO A 37 -3.12 20.16 5.61
N GLU A 38 -2.05 20.91 5.91
CA GLU A 38 -0.68 20.54 5.55
C GLU A 38 -0.16 19.38 6.40
N THR A 39 -0.40 19.39 7.72
CA THR A 39 0.04 18.33 8.64
C THR A 39 -0.74 17.04 8.43
N THR A 40 -2.04 17.15 8.16
CA THR A 40 -2.91 16.03 7.80
C THR A 40 -2.45 15.33 6.52
N PHE A 41 -2.21 16.09 5.45
CA PHE A 41 -1.72 15.53 4.19
C PHE A 41 -0.35 14.87 4.38
N ALA A 42 0.53 15.46 5.18
CA ALA A 42 1.84 14.91 5.48
C ALA A 42 1.82 13.60 6.27
N SER A 43 0.87 13.43 7.18
CA SER A 43 0.65 12.17 7.87
C SER A 43 0.19 11.06 6.91
N VAL A 44 -0.75 11.35 6.01
CA VAL A 44 -1.22 10.37 5.00
C VAL A 44 -0.12 10.02 4.00
N ALA A 45 0.64 11.02 3.53
CA ALA A 45 1.77 10.79 2.63
C ALA A 45 2.85 9.92 3.29
N LEU A 46 3.16 10.12 4.57
CA LEU A 46 4.06 9.27 5.35
C LEU A 46 3.55 7.84 5.49
N GLU A 47 2.28 7.68 5.83
CA GLU A 47 1.63 6.37 5.94
C GLU A 47 1.77 5.58 4.63
N ARG A 48 1.58 6.27 3.48
CA ARG A 48 1.79 5.66 2.16
C ARG A 48 3.25 5.35 1.89
N LEU A 49 4.15 6.32 2.00
CA LEU A 49 5.58 6.12 1.71
C LEU A 49 6.20 4.99 2.55
N THR A 50 5.83 4.90 3.83
CA THR A 50 6.28 3.83 4.72
C THR A 50 5.71 2.47 4.31
N GLY A 51 4.43 2.38 3.97
CA GLY A 51 3.83 1.16 3.42
C GLY A 51 4.51 0.72 2.11
N TRP A 52 4.78 1.66 1.21
CA TRP A 52 5.48 1.43 -0.06
C TRP A 52 6.93 0.99 0.12
N LEU A 53 7.62 1.47 1.16
CA LEU A 53 8.99 1.08 1.48
C LEU A 53 9.06 -0.36 1.99
N VAL A 54 8.08 -0.79 2.76
CA VAL A 54 8.03 -2.13 3.37
C VAL A 54 7.86 -3.24 2.33
N LEU A 55 7.07 -3.01 1.27
CA LEU A 55 6.79 -3.99 0.22
C LEU A 55 8.04 -4.58 -0.46
N PRO A 56 8.94 -3.78 -1.08
CA PRO A 56 10.13 -4.31 -1.75
C PRO A 56 11.08 -4.98 -0.76
N LEU A 57 11.17 -4.49 0.48
CA LEU A 57 12.01 -5.10 1.51
C LEU A 57 11.54 -6.52 1.86
N ILE A 58 10.22 -6.73 1.97
CA ILE A 58 9.67 -8.06 2.24
C ILE A 58 9.88 -9.00 1.06
N THR A 59 9.69 -8.52 -0.19
CA THR A 59 9.99 -9.32 -1.39
C THR A 59 11.45 -9.75 -1.41
N LEU A 60 12.38 -8.83 -1.19
CA LEU A 60 13.82 -9.11 -1.14
C LEU A 60 14.15 -10.09 -0.01
N PHE A 61 13.56 -9.91 1.17
CA PHE A 61 13.73 -10.82 2.30
C PHE A 61 13.22 -12.24 1.99
N GLY A 62 12.03 -12.36 1.39
CA GLY A 62 11.45 -13.66 0.99
C GLY A 62 12.33 -14.41 -0.01
N LEU A 63 12.90 -13.71 -1.00
CA LEU A 63 13.87 -14.27 -1.94
C LEU A 63 15.23 -14.57 -1.30
N ALA A 64 15.62 -13.80 -0.27
CA ALA A 64 16.85 -14.02 0.46
C ALA A 64 16.82 -15.33 1.26
N ILE A 65 15.73 -15.57 2.00
CA ILE A 65 15.58 -16.72 2.91
C ILE A 65 15.23 -18.04 2.20
N ASN A 66 14.71 -17.99 0.98
CA ASN A 66 14.38 -19.19 0.22
C ASN A 66 15.12 -19.20 -1.14
N PRO A 67 16.33 -19.77 -1.20
CA PRO A 67 17.13 -19.83 -2.43
C PRO A 67 16.45 -20.58 -3.57
N GLY A 68 15.54 -21.53 -3.27
CA GLY A 68 14.76 -22.25 -4.29
C GLY A 68 13.88 -21.31 -5.12
N LEU A 69 13.44 -20.18 -4.55
CA LEU A 69 12.68 -19.17 -5.27
C LEU A 69 13.54 -18.38 -6.27
N ARG A 70 14.87 -18.46 -6.18
CA ARG A 70 15.78 -17.72 -7.09
C ARG A 70 15.95 -18.40 -8.45
N GLN A 71 15.53 -19.66 -8.56
CA GLN A 71 15.68 -20.47 -9.76
C GLN A 71 14.42 -20.49 -10.64
N LEU A 72 13.37 -19.74 -10.27
CA LEU A 72 12.09 -19.66 -11.01
C LEU A 72 12.14 -18.78 -12.27
N GLY A 73 13.35 -18.43 -12.74
CA GLY A 73 13.59 -17.69 -13.98
C GLY A 73 12.89 -16.33 -14.02
N ARG A 74 11.94 -16.18 -14.96
CA ARG A 74 11.26 -14.90 -15.23
C ARG A 74 10.50 -14.36 -14.02
N ALA A 75 9.89 -15.22 -13.21
CA ALA A 75 9.14 -14.80 -12.02
C ALA A 75 10.05 -14.13 -10.98
N THR A 76 11.20 -14.75 -10.68
CA THR A 76 12.20 -14.18 -9.77
C THR A 76 12.74 -12.86 -10.31
N LEU A 77 13.12 -12.82 -11.60
CA LEU A 77 13.67 -11.62 -12.23
C LEU A 77 12.69 -10.47 -12.18
N LEU A 78 11.41 -10.71 -12.48
CA LEU A 78 10.39 -9.67 -12.42
C LEU A 78 10.14 -9.21 -10.98
N ALA A 79 10.07 -10.12 -10.01
CA ALA A 79 9.91 -9.76 -8.60
C ALA A 79 11.07 -8.89 -8.09
N LEU A 80 12.32 -9.26 -8.45
CA LEU A 80 13.52 -8.47 -8.15
C LEU A 80 13.49 -7.12 -8.84
N ALA A 81 13.18 -7.07 -10.14
CA ALA A 81 13.11 -5.83 -10.90
C ALA A 81 12.06 -4.88 -10.31
N VAL A 82 10.85 -5.37 -10.03
CA VAL A 82 9.77 -4.60 -9.40
C VAL A 82 10.21 -4.07 -8.04
N ALA A 83 10.81 -4.91 -7.19
CA ALA A 83 11.28 -4.49 -5.87
C ALA A 83 12.39 -3.42 -5.96
N LEU A 84 13.40 -3.64 -6.80
CA LEU A 84 14.52 -2.70 -6.97
C LEU A 84 14.09 -1.38 -7.60
N VAL A 85 13.27 -1.42 -8.67
CA VAL A 85 12.74 -0.22 -9.31
C VAL A 85 11.91 0.59 -8.32
N THR A 86 11.07 -0.07 -7.52
CA THR A 86 10.28 0.60 -6.48
C THR A 86 11.18 1.25 -5.43
N LEU A 87 12.20 0.53 -4.95
CA LEU A 87 13.14 1.06 -3.95
C LEU A 87 13.92 2.26 -4.48
N VAL A 88 14.44 2.17 -5.72
CA VAL A 88 15.15 3.28 -6.39
C VAL A 88 14.22 4.47 -6.60
N ALA A 89 12.99 4.25 -7.04
CA ALA A 89 12.00 5.32 -7.21
C ALA A 89 11.69 6.02 -5.88
N LEU A 90 11.51 5.26 -4.78
CA LEU A 90 11.31 5.83 -3.45
C LEU A 90 12.52 6.64 -2.99
N ILE A 91 13.74 6.14 -3.20
CA ILE A 91 14.97 6.87 -2.89
C ILE A 91 15.04 8.18 -3.68
N ILE A 92 14.76 8.15 -4.98
CA ILE A 92 14.73 9.35 -5.83
C ILE A 92 13.69 10.36 -5.32
N VAL A 93 12.48 9.90 -4.99
CA VAL A 93 11.42 10.77 -4.44
C VAL A 93 11.86 11.40 -3.12
N LEU A 94 12.46 10.63 -2.21
CA LEU A 94 12.94 11.13 -0.92
C LEU A 94 14.09 12.14 -1.10
N LEU A 95 15.04 11.87 -2.00
CA LEU A 95 16.16 12.77 -2.29
C LEU A 95 15.69 14.05 -2.99
N ALA A 96 14.79 13.94 -3.97
CA ALA A 96 14.21 15.08 -4.68
C ALA A 96 13.41 15.99 -3.73
N ALA A 97 12.63 15.39 -2.83
CA ALA A 97 11.88 16.13 -1.83
C ALA A 97 12.76 16.79 -0.77
N ASN A 98 13.97 16.27 -0.54
CA ASN A 98 14.93 16.87 0.39
C ASN A 98 15.81 17.96 -0.25
N HIS A 99 15.77 18.14 -1.58
CA HIS A 99 16.65 19.09 -2.27
C HIS A 99 16.00 20.49 -2.43
N PRO A 100 16.54 21.54 -1.77
CA PRO A 100 15.90 22.86 -1.68
C PRO A 100 15.72 23.58 -3.02
N ARG A 101 16.50 23.25 -4.06
CA ARG A 101 16.41 23.87 -5.39
C ARG A 101 15.45 23.15 -6.36
N LEU A 102 15.10 21.89 -6.10
CA LEU A 102 14.21 21.10 -6.97
C LEU A 102 12.74 21.30 -6.60
N GLY A 103 12.45 21.47 -5.31
CA GLY A 103 11.11 21.84 -4.84
C GLY A 103 10.61 23.15 -5.45
N GLY A 104 11.49 24.12 -5.72
CA GLY A 104 11.14 25.40 -6.33
C GLY A 104 10.81 25.34 -7.83
N ARG A 105 11.35 24.38 -8.58
CA ARG A 105 11.15 24.27 -10.05
C ARG A 105 9.88 23.53 -10.45
N PHE A 106 9.43 22.56 -9.65
CA PHE A 106 8.15 21.88 -9.85
C PHE A 106 6.99 22.48 -9.03
N ALA A 107 7.24 23.57 -8.30
CA ALA A 107 6.25 24.30 -7.51
C ALA A 107 5.19 25.06 -8.34
N SER A 108 5.21 24.95 -9.68
CA SER A 108 4.26 25.64 -10.57
C SER A 108 2.82 25.13 -10.42
N THR A 109 2.61 23.93 -9.87
CA THR A 109 1.28 23.38 -9.59
C THR A 109 1.10 23.29 -8.08
N GLU A 110 0.07 23.94 -7.55
CA GLU A 110 -0.17 24.09 -6.11
C GLU A 110 -0.21 22.75 -5.35
N GLY A 111 -0.68 21.67 -6.00
CA GLY A 111 -0.65 20.31 -5.47
C GLY A 111 0.75 19.71 -5.30
N TRP A 112 1.68 19.97 -6.25
CA TRP A 112 3.04 19.42 -6.18
C TRP A 112 3.88 20.13 -5.13
N ARG A 113 3.71 21.45 -4.98
CA ARG A 113 4.35 22.22 -3.90
C ARG A 113 3.91 21.72 -2.52
N ARG A 114 2.62 21.43 -2.34
CA ARG A 114 2.08 20.83 -1.10
C ARG A 114 2.66 19.44 -0.84
N PHE A 115 2.79 18.59 -1.87
CA PHE A 115 3.40 17.27 -1.76
C PHE A 115 4.87 17.32 -1.35
N VAL A 116 5.68 18.15 -2.01
CA VAL A 116 7.11 18.31 -1.70
C VAL A 116 7.31 18.87 -0.29
N ASN A 117 6.57 19.91 0.09
CA ASN A 117 6.64 20.48 1.44
C ASN A 117 6.22 19.47 2.52
N SER A 118 5.21 18.67 2.23
CA SER A 118 4.77 17.58 3.08
C SER A 118 5.89 16.56 3.28
N ILE A 119 6.51 16.05 2.22
CA ILE A 119 7.61 15.08 2.36
C ILE A 119 8.79 15.69 3.11
N HIS A 120 9.12 16.96 2.87
CA HIS A 120 10.20 17.63 3.60
C HIS A 120 9.93 17.74 5.10
N ARG A 121 8.72 18.18 5.49
CA ARG A 121 8.28 18.20 6.90
C ARG A 121 8.29 16.80 7.48
N SER A 122 7.72 15.84 6.76
CA SER A 122 7.66 14.44 7.14
C SER A 122 9.04 13.85 7.41
N ILE A 123 10.03 14.05 6.53
CA ILE A 123 11.42 13.59 6.73
C ILE A 123 12.04 14.30 7.94
N THR A 124 11.80 15.59 8.11
CA THR A 124 12.33 16.37 9.23
C THR A 124 11.76 15.90 10.56
N GLU A 125 10.46 15.64 10.62
CA GLU A 125 9.76 15.08 11.78
C GLU A 125 10.24 13.66 12.09
N LEU A 126 10.41 12.83 11.05
CA LEU A 126 10.93 11.46 11.14
C LEU A 126 12.36 11.44 11.71
N ARG A 127 13.20 12.40 11.29
CA ARG A 127 14.57 12.57 11.80
C ARG A 127 14.60 13.07 13.24
N ARG A 128 13.62 13.90 13.64
CA ARG A 128 13.51 14.43 15.01
C ARG A 128 12.93 13.41 15.99
N GLN A 129 12.11 12.48 15.52
CA GLN A 129 11.42 11.48 16.35
C GLN A 129 11.61 10.05 15.80
N PRO A 130 12.80 9.45 15.95
CA PRO A 130 13.10 8.12 15.39
C PRO A 130 12.22 7.01 15.97
N ILE A 131 11.72 7.16 17.20
CA ILE A 131 10.82 6.18 17.83
C ILE A 131 9.44 6.19 17.13
N ALA A 132 8.91 7.37 16.81
CA ALA A 132 7.66 7.51 16.06
C ALA A 132 7.83 7.02 14.61
N ALA A 133 9.00 7.22 14.01
CA ALA A 133 9.32 6.65 12.71
C ALA A 133 9.28 5.12 12.70
N LEU A 134 9.91 4.51 13.72
CA LEU A 134 9.97 3.07 13.87
C LEU A 134 8.59 2.47 14.12
N SER A 135 7.73 3.15 14.90
CA SER A 135 6.38 2.65 15.16
C SER A 135 5.52 2.61 13.89
N ILE A 136 5.63 3.63 13.01
CA ILE A 136 4.92 3.65 11.72
C ILE A 136 5.43 2.55 10.78
N LEU A 137 6.76 2.38 10.68
CA LEU A 137 7.35 1.30 9.87
C LEU A 137 6.95 -0.08 10.39
N THR A 138 6.94 -0.26 11.72
CA THR A 138 6.53 -1.52 12.35
C THR A 138 5.06 -1.79 12.10
N ALA A 139 4.18 -0.78 12.19
CA ALA A 139 2.77 -0.93 11.85
C ALA A 139 2.56 -1.34 10.38
N GLY A 140 3.30 -0.72 9.45
CA GLY A 140 3.28 -1.10 8.03
C GLY A 140 3.77 -2.55 7.79
N LEU A 141 4.83 -2.96 8.49
CA LEU A 141 5.34 -4.33 8.44
C LEU A 141 4.32 -5.34 8.98
N VAL A 142 3.72 -5.07 10.14
CA VAL A 142 2.67 -5.93 10.73
C VAL A 142 1.48 -6.05 9.78
N TYR A 143 1.04 -4.94 9.20
CA TYR A 143 -0.04 -4.95 8.21
C TYR A 143 0.31 -5.83 7.01
N GLN A 144 1.51 -5.68 6.46
CA GLN A 144 1.93 -6.45 5.29
C GLN A 144 2.11 -7.95 5.59
N ILE A 145 2.59 -8.30 6.79
CA ILE A 145 2.66 -9.69 7.26
C ILE A 145 1.25 -10.26 7.41
N ALA A 146 0.30 -9.52 7.99
CA ALA A 146 -1.09 -9.95 8.13
C ALA A 146 -1.74 -10.22 6.76
N LEU A 147 -1.46 -9.39 5.75
CA LEU A 147 -1.88 -9.64 4.38
C LEU A 147 -1.28 -10.94 3.83
N CYS A 148 0.00 -11.21 4.04
CA CYS A 148 0.65 -12.45 3.60
C CYS A 148 0.08 -13.69 4.32
N LEU A 149 -0.22 -13.59 5.61
CA LEU A 149 -0.86 -14.67 6.37
C LEU A 149 -2.29 -14.93 5.88
N THR A 150 -3.04 -13.87 5.56
CA THR A 150 -4.37 -14.01 4.95
C THR A 150 -4.27 -14.74 3.61
N ALA A 151 -3.31 -14.36 2.76
CA ALA A 151 -3.07 -15.06 1.50
C ALA A 151 -2.68 -16.53 1.70
N LEU A 152 -1.93 -16.85 2.76
CA LEU A 152 -1.57 -18.22 3.12
C LEU A 152 -2.81 -19.04 3.52
N MET A 153 -3.70 -18.46 4.32
CA MET A 153 -4.96 -19.10 4.71
C MET A 153 -5.88 -19.34 3.51
N VAL A 154 -5.96 -18.37 2.60
CA VAL A 154 -6.75 -18.52 1.36
C VAL A 154 -6.12 -19.58 0.44
N ALA A 155 -4.79 -19.61 0.30
CA ALA A 155 -4.09 -20.64 -0.45
C ALA A 155 -4.36 -22.06 0.10
N ALA A 156 -4.35 -22.20 1.42
CA ALA A 156 -4.72 -23.45 2.08
C ALA A 156 -6.19 -23.83 1.81
N ALA A 157 -7.12 -22.87 1.89
CA ALA A 157 -8.54 -23.09 1.61
C ALA A 157 -8.82 -23.47 0.15
N LEU A 158 -8.03 -22.97 -0.80
CA LEU A 158 -8.11 -23.33 -2.22
C LEU A 158 -7.37 -24.66 -2.55
N GLY A 159 -6.83 -25.34 -1.54
CA GLY A 159 -6.20 -26.64 -1.67
C GLY A 159 -4.81 -26.61 -2.29
N PHE A 160 -4.01 -25.57 -1.99
CA PHE A 160 -2.57 -25.54 -2.28
C PHE A 160 -1.73 -25.07 -1.08
N SER A 161 -1.98 -25.73 0.07
CA SER A 161 -1.32 -25.48 1.36
C SER A 161 0.19 -25.73 1.38
N TRP A 162 0.75 -26.44 0.39
CA TRP A 162 2.19 -26.59 0.22
C TRP A 162 2.90 -25.28 -0.17
N LEU A 163 2.15 -24.26 -0.58
CA LEU A 163 2.68 -22.93 -0.83
C LEU A 163 3.14 -22.32 0.50
N GLY A 164 4.45 -22.34 0.75
CA GLY A 164 5.03 -21.82 1.99
C GLY A 164 4.92 -20.30 2.12
N LEU A 165 4.95 -19.82 3.37
CA LEU A 165 4.93 -18.38 3.69
C LEU A 165 6.05 -17.62 2.97
N THR A 166 7.23 -18.23 2.79
CA THR A 166 8.37 -17.61 2.10
C THR A 166 8.08 -17.26 0.64
N ALA A 167 7.28 -18.08 -0.06
CA ALA A 167 6.83 -17.79 -1.41
C ALA A 167 5.87 -16.58 -1.45
N LEU A 168 4.96 -16.49 -0.49
CA LEU A 168 4.05 -15.35 -0.38
C LEU A 168 4.78 -14.07 0.03
N LEU A 169 5.75 -14.14 0.94
CA LEU A 169 6.61 -12.99 1.27
C LEU A 169 7.41 -12.51 0.05
N ALA A 170 7.90 -13.42 -0.79
CA ALA A 170 8.60 -13.05 -2.01
C ALA A 170 7.67 -12.39 -3.05
N PHE A 171 6.55 -13.04 -3.37
CA PHE A 171 5.78 -12.70 -4.56
C PHE A 171 4.55 -11.84 -4.29
N TYR A 172 3.89 -11.97 -3.15
CA TYR A 172 2.67 -11.19 -2.89
C TYR A 172 2.92 -9.69 -2.77
N PRO A 173 3.97 -9.18 -2.08
CA PRO A 173 4.26 -7.75 -2.10
C PRO A 173 4.58 -7.23 -3.51
N ALA A 174 5.23 -8.03 -4.36
CA ALA A 174 5.47 -7.68 -5.76
C ALA A 174 4.15 -7.57 -6.56
N VAL A 175 3.18 -8.47 -6.29
CA VAL A 175 1.81 -8.36 -6.85
C VAL A 175 1.14 -7.06 -6.41
N LEU A 176 1.23 -6.69 -5.13
CA LEU A 176 0.64 -5.46 -4.62
C LEU A 176 1.25 -4.19 -5.24
N ILE A 177 2.57 -4.19 -5.48
CA ILE A 177 3.24 -3.12 -6.21
C ILE A 177 2.70 -3.01 -7.64
N LEU A 178 2.61 -4.13 -8.35
CA LEU A 178 2.10 -4.16 -9.73
C LEU A 178 0.63 -3.74 -9.81
N GLN A 179 -0.19 -4.11 -8.83
CA GLN A 179 -1.62 -3.81 -8.80
C GLN A 179 -1.93 -2.30 -8.81
N VAL A 180 -1.02 -1.48 -8.28
CA VAL A 180 -1.22 -0.02 -8.23
C VAL A 180 -0.95 0.64 -9.58
N LEU A 181 -0.23 -0.03 -10.49
CA LEU A 181 0.03 0.52 -11.81
C LEU A 181 -1.32 0.78 -12.52
N PRO A 182 -1.50 1.97 -13.14
CA PRO A 182 -2.76 2.36 -13.78
C PRO A 182 -2.91 1.68 -15.16
N ILE A 183 -2.64 0.39 -15.23
CA ILE A 183 -2.72 -0.45 -16.43
C ILE A 183 -4.03 -1.28 -16.46
N GLY A 184 -4.90 -1.15 -15.46
CA GLY A 184 -6.20 -1.82 -15.39
C GLY A 184 -7.26 -1.05 -14.58
N ILE A 185 -8.54 -1.40 -14.76
CA ILE A 185 -9.68 -0.81 -14.03
C ILE A 185 -9.68 -1.37 -12.60
N ALA A 186 -9.39 -0.52 -11.60
CA ALA A 186 -9.35 -0.89 -10.17
C ALA A 186 -8.39 -2.06 -9.82
N GLY A 187 -7.36 -2.29 -10.65
CA GLY A 187 -6.41 -3.40 -10.47
C GLY A 187 -6.98 -4.80 -10.77
N LEU A 188 -8.22 -4.91 -11.24
CA LEU A 188 -8.81 -6.16 -11.72
C LEU A 188 -8.09 -6.59 -13.01
N GLY A 189 -7.66 -7.84 -13.06
CA GLY A 189 -6.85 -8.41 -14.15
C GLY A 189 -5.35 -8.30 -13.91
N VAL A 190 -4.87 -7.19 -13.34
CA VAL A 190 -3.44 -6.99 -13.06
C VAL A 190 -2.98 -7.92 -11.94
N ARG A 191 -3.73 -7.93 -10.83
CA ARG A 191 -3.43 -8.78 -9.68
C ARG A 191 -3.51 -10.26 -10.04
N GLU A 192 -4.56 -10.67 -10.74
CA GLU A 192 -4.78 -12.06 -11.15
C GLU A 192 -3.66 -12.52 -12.10
N SER A 193 -3.32 -11.70 -13.10
CA SER A 193 -2.22 -11.99 -14.02
C SER A 193 -0.86 -12.05 -13.31
N ALA A 194 -0.61 -11.15 -12.35
CA ALA A 194 0.62 -11.16 -11.56
C ALA A 194 0.69 -12.41 -10.67
N PHE A 195 -0.41 -12.82 -10.04
CA PHE A 195 -0.45 -14.09 -9.30
C PHE A 195 -0.17 -15.29 -10.20
N VAL A 196 -0.78 -15.35 -11.40
CA VAL A 196 -0.47 -16.41 -12.37
C VAL A 196 1.02 -16.40 -12.73
N LEU A 197 1.58 -15.23 -13.04
CA LEU A 197 2.98 -15.08 -13.40
C LEU A 197 3.94 -15.55 -12.31
N PHE A 198 3.65 -15.26 -11.04
CA PHE A 198 4.55 -15.62 -9.93
C PHE A 198 4.28 -17.01 -9.33
N LEU A 199 3.03 -17.49 -9.32
CA LEU A 199 2.66 -18.75 -8.64
C LEU A 199 2.63 -19.97 -9.56
N VAL A 200 2.37 -19.81 -10.87
CA VAL A 200 2.44 -20.96 -11.81
C VAL A 200 3.82 -21.62 -11.84
N PRO A 201 4.94 -20.87 -11.83
CA PRO A 201 6.27 -21.47 -11.73
C PRO A 201 6.50 -22.30 -10.45
N LEU A 202 5.71 -22.07 -9.39
CA LEU A 202 5.72 -22.85 -8.15
C LEU A 202 4.83 -24.11 -8.22
N GLY A 203 4.26 -24.41 -9.39
CA GLY A 203 3.35 -25.53 -9.59
C GLY A 203 1.90 -25.24 -9.19
N VAL A 204 1.54 -23.98 -8.92
CA VAL A 204 0.14 -23.61 -8.66
C VAL A 204 -0.61 -23.56 -10.00
N PRO A 205 -1.76 -24.26 -10.17
CA PRO A 205 -2.55 -24.15 -11.39
C PRO A 205 -3.02 -22.70 -11.60
N ALA A 206 -3.02 -22.24 -12.86
CA ALA A 206 -3.37 -20.85 -13.19
C ALA A 206 -4.77 -20.46 -12.66
N GLU A 207 -5.74 -21.37 -12.77
CA GLU A 207 -7.10 -21.19 -12.24
C GLU A 207 -7.11 -20.90 -10.73
N LYS A 208 -6.27 -21.61 -9.97
CA LYS A 208 -6.14 -21.43 -8.51
C LYS A 208 -5.43 -20.12 -8.16
N ALA A 209 -4.45 -19.70 -8.96
CA ALA A 209 -3.76 -18.42 -8.79
C ALA A 209 -4.72 -17.23 -9.04
N VAL A 210 -5.58 -17.34 -10.06
CA VAL A 210 -6.66 -16.36 -10.31
C VAL A 210 -7.66 -16.36 -9.15
N ALA A 211 -8.10 -17.53 -8.70
CA ALA A 211 -9.03 -17.65 -7.58
C ALA A 211 -8.49 -17.02 -6.29
N LEU A 212 -7.19 -17.16 -6.00
CA LEU A 212 -6.53 -16.49 -4.88
C LEU A 212 -6.70 -14.96 -4.95
N GLY A 213 -6.44 -14.36 -6.12
CA GLY A 213 -6.62 -12.92 -6.34
C GLY A 213 -8.06 -12.49 -6.10
N LEU A 214 -9.03 -13.21 -6.67
CA LEU A 214 -10.46 -12.91 -6.53
C LEU A 214 -10.95 -13.05 -5.08
N VAL A 215 -10.55 -14.10 -4.36
CA VAL A 215 -10.95 -14.27 -2.95
C VAL A 215 -10.34 -13.16 -2.08
N LEU A 216 -9.07 -12.82 -2.29
CA LEU A 216 -8.43 -11.71 -1.59
C LEU A 216 -9.09 -10.36 -1.90
N TYR A 217 -9.63 -10.18 -3.10
CA TYR A 217 -10.46 -9.02 -3.45
C TYR A 217 -11.72 -8.96 -2.61
N VAL A 218 -12.49 -10.06 -2.60
CA VAL A 218 -13.76 -10.12 -1.88
C VAL A 218 -13.53 -9.89 -0.39
N ILE A 219 -12.48 -10.49 0.19
CA ILE A 219 -12.08 -10.23 1.58
C ILE A 219 -11.79 -8.74 1.79
N ASN A 220 -11.03 -8.09 0.90
CA ASN A 220 -10.76 -6.65 1.02
C ASN A 220 -12.01 -5.79 0.88
N VAL A 221 -12.90 -6.12 -0.06
CA VAL A 221 -14.18 -5.41 -0.25
C VAL A 221 -15.04 -5.55 0.99
N VAL A 222 -15.22 -6.77 1.50
CA VAL A 222 -16.00 -7.05 2.71
C VAL A 222 -15.39 -6.37 3.94
N ALA A 223 -14.06 -6.42 4.10
CA ALA A 223 -13.37 -5.71 5.18
C ALA A 223 -13.56 -4.20 5.07
N SER A 224 -13.57 -3.64 3.85
CA SER A 224 -13.82 -2.21 3.63
C SER A 224 -15.26 -1.79 3.92
N LEU A 225 -16.24 -2.70 3.80
CA LEU A 225 -17.63 -2.42 4.19
C LEU A 225 -17.77 -2.14 5.69
N ALA A 226 -16.86 -2.66 6.54
CA ALA A 226 -16.82 -2.30 7.96
C ALA A 226 -16.53 -0.79 8.19
N GLY A 227 -16.03 -0.08 7.17
CA GLY A 227 -15.88 1.38 7.17
C GLY A 227 -17.11 2.18 6.74
N ALA A 228 -18.09 1.53 6.10
CA ALA A 228 -19.31 2.17 5.63
C ALA A 228 -20.18 2.77 6.77
N PRO A 229 -20.33 2.13 7.95
CA PRO A 229 -21.08 2.71 9.06
C PRO A 229 -20.47 4.03 9.56
N VAL A 230 -19.15 4.11 9.59
CA VAL A 230 -18.42 5.32 9.98
C VAL A 230 -18.68 6.45 8.99
N PHE A 231 -18.70 6.12 7.70
CA PHE A 231 -19.00 7.08 6.64
C PHE A 231 -20.44 7.61 6.74
N ALA A 232 -21.41 6.76 7.08
CA ALA A 232 -22.81 7.14 7.27
C ALA A 232 -23.04 7.99 8.54
N MET A 233 -22.29 7.71 9.62
CA MET A 233 -22.45 8.41 10.91
C MET A 233 -21.67 9.72 11.00
N GLY A 234 -20.58 9.89 10.24
CA GLY A 234 -19.79 11.14 10.20
C GLY A 234 -20.50 12.36 9.59
N GLY A 235 -21.72 12.20 9.06
CA GLY A 235 -22.55 13.28 8.52
C GLY A 235 -23.58 13.86 9.48
N ARG A 236 -23.81 13.27 10.66
CA ARG A 236 -24.76 13.80 11.64
C ARG A 236 -24.04 14.62 12.72
N ARG A 237 -24.03 15.93 12.46
CA ARG A 237 -23.95 17.05 13.41
C ARG A 237 -23.87 16.68 14.90
N SER A 238 -22.87 17.22 15.59
CA SER A 238 -23.15 17.92 16.85
C SER A 238 -23.18 19.42 16.53
N SER A 239 -24.38 19.89 16.21
CA SER A 239 -24.79 21.28 16.36
C SER A 239 -25.57 21.31 17.67
N MET A 240 -24.88 21.59 18.76
CA MET A 240 -25.45 22.20 19.97
C MET A 240 -24.36 23.18 20.42
N ALA A 241 -24.39 24.45 20.04
CA ALA A 241 -25.33 25.51 20.44
C ALA A 241 -25.13 25.91 21.91
N VAL A 242 -24.61 27.13 22.05
CA VAL A 242 -24.47 28.01 23.21
C VAL A 242 -23.35 27.69 24.20
#